data_AF-A0A964XW90-F1
#
_entry.id   AF-A0A964XW90-F1
#
_cell.length_a   1.000
_cell.length_b   1.000
_cell.length_c   1.000
_cell.angle_alpha   90.00
_cell.angle_beta   90.00
_cell.angle_gamma   90.00
#
_symmetry.space_group_name_H-M   'P 1'
#
loop_
_entity.id
_entity.type
_entity.pdbx_description
1 polymer ?
#
loop_
_entity_poly.entity_id
_entity_poly.type
_entity_poly.pdbx_seq_one_letter_code
_entity_poly.pdbx_strand_id
1 'polypeptide(L)' 'ATGELLSGDAITEICNCARRNQSDLIVVGHKHKKGWVERWWSGSISKSLIEEAPCSLLISIV' A
#
# COMPACT_ATOMS: atom_id res chain seq x y z
N ALA A 1 1.97 -7.03 19.72
CA ALA A 1 2.37 -6.69 18.34
C ALA A 1 3.26 -5.46 18.39
N THR A 2 4.30 -5.40 17.56
CA THR A 2 5.16 -4.23 17.36
C THR A 2 4.77 -3.53 16.06
N GLY A 3 5.06 -2.24 15.94
CA GLY A 3 4.76 -1.46 14.74
C GLY A 3 5.71 -0.26 14.60
N GLU A 4 5.79 0.26 13.38
CA GLU A 4 6.61 1.43 13.01
C GLU A 4 5.68 2.51 12.45
N LEU A 5 5.89 3.77 12.87
CA LEU A 5 5.20 4.93 12.32
C LEU A 5 6.14 5.65 11.36
N LEU A 6 5.74 5.75 10.09
CA LEU A 6 6.49 6.41 9.03
C LEU A 6 5.77 7.69 8.59
N SER A 7 6.50 8.64 8.01
CA SER A 7 5.98 9.92 7.53
C SER A 7 6.57 10.24 6.17
N GLY A 8 5.72 10.67 5.23
CA GLY A 8 6.12 10.92 3.85
C GLY A 8 5.03 10.48 2.87
N ASP A 9 5.42 10.26 1.62
CA ASP A 9 4.56 9.63 0.63
C ASP A 9 4.28 8.17 1.02
N ALA A 10 3.00 7.81 1.14
CA ALA A 10 2.60 6.53 1.71
C ALA A 10 3.16 5.35 0.89
N ILE A 11 3.15 5.45 -0.43
CA ILE A 11 3.58 4.36 -1.32
C ILE A 11 5.10 4.17 -1.23
N THR A 12 5.84 5.28 -1.29
CA THR A 12 7.30 5.29 -1.10
C THR A 12 7.68 4.66 0.24
N GLU A 13 7.04 5.09 1.34
CA GLU A 13 7.38 4.59 2.68
C GLU A 13 6.99 3.13 2.91
N ILE A 14 5.85 2.69 2.36
CA ILE A 14 5.47 1.27 2.38
C ILE A 14 6.50 0.42 1.64
N CYS A 15 6.91 0.83 0.43
CA CYS A 15 7.89 0.11 -0.37
C CYS A 15 9.28 0.09 0.29
N ASN A 16 9.72 1.22 0.85
CA ASN A 16 10.97 1.30 1.59
C ASN A 16 10.96 0.40 2.83
N CYS A 17 9.85 0.38 3.57
CA CYS A 17 9.67 -0.49 4.71
C CYS A 17 9.72 -1.98 4.29
N ALA A 18 9.01 -2.35 3.22
CA ALA A 18 9.03 -3.72 2.70
C ALA A 18 10.43 -4.14 2.24
N ARG A 19 11.19 -3.27 1.56
CA ARG A 19 12.58 -3.54 1.16
C ARG A 19 13.50 -3.70 2.36
N ARG A 20 13.43 -2.80 3.35
CA ARG A 20 14.24 -2.87 4.58
C ARG A 20 13.99 -4.15 5.36
N ASN A 21 12.74 -4.61 5.40
CA ASN A 21 12.33 -5.82 6.12
C ASN A 21 12.42 -7.10 5.28
N GLN A 22 12.81 -7.00 4.01
CA GLN A 22 12.80 -8.12 3.06
C GLN A 22 11.47 -8.87 3.03
N SER A 23 10.36 -8.11 3.05
CA SER A 23 9.02 -8.69 3.08
C SER A 23 8.67 -9.36 1.74
N ASP A 24 8.07 -10.55 1.80
CA ASP A 24 7.53 -11.24 0.62
C ASP A 24 6.05 -10.91 0.36
N LEU A 25 5.36 -10.31 1.34
CA LEU A 25 3.94 -9.95 1.26
C LEU A 25 3.64 -8.63 1.97
N ILE A 26 2.95 -7.73 1.27
CA ILE A 26 2.31 -6.55 1.85
C ILE A 26 0.81 -6.82 1.97
N VAL A 27 0.24 -6.56 3.15
CA VAL A 27 -1.21 -6.66 3.38
C VAL A 27 -1.77 -5.27 3.64
N VAL A 28 -2.76 -4.88 2.84
CA VAL A 28 -3.51 -3.63 3.03
C VAL A 28 -4.98 -3.92 3.27
N GLY A 29 -5.53 -3.29 4.30
CA GLY A 29 -6.95 -3.32 4.59
C GLY A 29 -7.68 -2.24 3.80
N HIS A 30 -8.79 -2.61 3.17
CA HIS A 30 -9.69 -1.72 2.46
C HIS A 30 -11.08 -1.78 3.11
N LYS A 31 -11.63 -0.63 3.50
CA LYS A 31 -13.02 -0.54 3.96
C LYS A 31 -13.93 -0.30 2.76
N HIS A 32 -15.06 -1.02 2.66
CA HIS A 32 -16.09 -0.82 1.64
C HIS A 32 -16.70 0.60 1.68
N LYS A 33 -15.99 1.59 1.16
CA LYS A 33 -16.51 2.92 0.84
C LYS A 33 -16.64 3.01 -0.67
N LYS A 34 -17.86 3.16 -1.16
CA LYS A 34 -18.17 3.34 -2.59
C LYS A 34 -17.23 4.41 -3.18
N GLY A 35 -16.51 4.08 -4.25
CA GLY A 35 -15.64 5.00 -4.98
C GLY A 35 -14.22 5.20 -4.44
N TRP A 36 -13.78 4.51 -3.37
CA TRP A 36 -12.36 4.60 -2.93
C TRP A 36 -11.42 3.76 -3.78
N VAL A 37 -11.86 2.56 -4.19
CA VAL A 37 -11.10 1.74 -5.16
C VAL A 37 -10.91 2.53 -6.45
N GLU A 38 -11.97 3.15 -6.98
CA GLU A 38 -11.85 4.09 -8.10
C GLU A 38 -10.94 5.27 -7.76
N ARG A 39 -11.02 5.92 -6.59
CA ARG A 39 -10.04 7.00 -6.29
C ARG A 39 -8.57 6.56 -6.24
N TRP A 40 -8.28 5.35 -5.75
CA TRP A 40 -6.93 4.78 -5.73
C TRP A 40 -6.51 4.20 -7.09
N TRP A 41 -7.46 3.85 -7.97
CA TRP A 41 -7.20 3.26 -9.29
C TRP A 41 -7.47 4.19 -10.50
N SER A 42 -8.26 5.25 -10.34
CA SER A 42 -8.94 5.99 -11.43
C SER A 42 -8.66 7.49 -11.43
N GLY A 43 -7.78 8.01 -10.57
CA GLY A 43 -7.74 9.47 -10.40
C GLY A 43 -6.46 10.05 -9.84
N SER A 44 -5.47 10.17 -10.71
CA SER A 44 -4.48 11.26 -10.76
C SER A 44 -3.43 11.34 -9.64
N ILE A 45 -2.16 11.32 -10.11
CA ILE A 45 -0.92 11.74 -9.44
C ILE A 45 -0.23 10.61 -8.65
N SER A 46 0.96 10.24 -9.16
CA SER A 46 1.97 9.32 -8.58
C SER A 46 1.59 7.84 -8.47
N LYS A 47 2.35 7.00 -9.20
CA LYS A 47 2.69 5.59 -8.95
C LYS A 47 1.76 4.83 -7.99
N SER A 48 1.00 3.85 -8.48
CA SER A 48 0.17 3.03 -7.59
C SER A 48 1.00 2.06 -6.75
N LEU A 49 0.52 1.68 -5.56
CA LEU A 49 1.20 0.67 -4.73
C LEU A 49 1.31 -0.68 -5.45
N ILE A 50 0.35 -0.99 -6.34
CA ILE A 50 0.37 -2.21 -7.15
C ILE A 50 1.58 -2.22 -8.11
N GLU A 51 1.95 -1.07 -8.66
CA GLU A 51 3.06 -0.94 -9.61
C GLU A 51 4.43 -0.91 -8.91
N GLU A 52 4.52 -0.30 -7.72
CA GLU A 52 5.81 -0.08 -7.04
C GLU A 52 6.13 -1.14 -5.98
N ALA A 53 5.18 -1.97 -5.58
CA ALA A 53 5.37 -2.97 -4.55
C ALA A 53 6.56 -3.89 -4.90
N PRO A 54 7.55 -4.05 -4.00
CA PRO A 54 8.70 -4.92 -4.25
C PRO A 54 8.35 -6.42 -4.13
N CYS A 55 7.14 -6.75 -3.71
CA CYS A 55 6.69 -8.10 -3.41
C CYS A 55 5.17 -8.24 -3.64
N SER A 56 4.61 -9.42 -3.36
CA SER A 56 3.18 -9.66 -3.49
C SER A 56 2.35 -8.71 -2.62
N LEU A 57 1.16 -8.33 -3.11
CA LEU A 57 0.22 -7.45 -2.43
C LEU A 57 -1.11 -8.18 -2.24
N LEU A 58 -1.57 -8.27 -0.98
CA LEU A 58 -2.90 -8.77 -0.62
C LEU A 58 -3.77 -7.60 -0.17
N ILE A 59 -4.92 -7.45 -0.82
CA ILE A 59 -5.92 -6.45 -0.45
C ILE A 59 -7.07 -7.16 0.26
N SER A 60 -7.20 -6.92 1.56
CA SER A 60 -8.34 -7.41 2.36
C SER A 60 -9.47 -6.40 2.28
N ILE A 61 -10.57 -6.76 1.62
CA ILE A 61 -11.76 -5.92 1.52
C ILE A 61 -12.73 -6.32 2.63
N VAL A 62 -13.08 -5.36 3.50
CA VAL A 62 -14.02 -5.53 4.62
C VAL A 62 -15.15 -4.50 4.54
#